data_AF-A0A0N4XSL8-F1
#
_entry.id   AF-A0A0N4XSL8-F1
#
_cell.length_a   1.000
_cell.length_b   1.000
_cell.length_c   1.000
_cell.angle_alpha   90.00
_cell.angle_beta   90.00
_cell.angle_gamma   90.00
#
_symmetry.space_group_name_H-M   'P 1'
#
loop_
_entity.id
_entity.type
_entity.pdbx_description
1 polymer ?
#
loop_
_entity_poly.entity_id
_entity_poly.type
_entity_poly.pdbx_seq_one_letter_code
_entity_poly.pdbx_strand_id
1 'polypeptide(L)'
;ATGTSLDDLNEVVDDLLPKEKSRRKRRDADKGTFEPWNSVCVCEDGECEAEPRKVPTPEDGLCICAFDKLTLDAWPCHPRLIWQNTTCDYCDDHKFCHKRSKSGERQKAHCLCEQGESFCMKYDRVAKILNLWEFFGESAEYSGVITSEEIEALGFG
;
A
#
# COMPACT_ATOMS: atom_id res chain seq x y z
N ALA A 1 -42.07 37.70 15.17
CA ALA A 1 -41.78 36.94 13.93
C ALA A 1 -41.34 37.94 12.88
N THR A 2 -40.35 37.54 12.05
CA THR A 2 -39.41 38.31 11.19
C THR A 2 -38.16 38.80 11.96
N GLY A 3 -36.94 38.29 11.80
CA GLY A 3 -36.41 37.23 10.94
C GLY A 3 -35.57 37.76 9.78
N THR A 4 -34.33 38.21 10.05
CA THR A 4 -33.24 38.49 9.07
C THR A 4 -31.90 38.44 9.84
N SER A 5 -31.35 37.24 10.06
CA SER A 5 -30.19 36.59 9.40
C SER A 5 -28.86 37.33 9.49
N LEU A 6 -27.88 36.66 10.10
CA LEU A 6 -26.54 37.13 10.47
C LEU A 6 -25.53 37.12 9.30
N ASP A 7 -26.00 37.05 8.06
CA ASP A 7 -25.19 36.74 6.88
C ASP A 7 -24.55 37.97 6.20
N ASP A 8 -24.91 39.20 6.57
CA ASP A 8 -24.41 40.45 5.96
C ASP A 8 -23.09 40.98 6.55
N LEU A 9 -22.45 40.28 7.49
CA LEU A 9 -21.22 40.75 8.14
C LEU A 9 -19.92 40.08 7.63
N ASN A 10 -20.00 39.12 6.71
CA ASN A 10 -18.84 38.36 6.24
C ASN A 10 -18.23 38.83 4.90
N GLU A 11 -18.81 39.82 4.21
CA GLU A 11 -18.37 40.19 2.85
C GLU A 11 -17.22 41.23 2.79
N VAL A 12 -16.72 41.74 3.93
CA VAL A 12 -15.71 42.82 3.94
C VAL A 12 -14.31 42.42 4.42
N VAL A 13 -14.06 41.14 4.71
CA VAL A 13 -12.78 40.67 5.28
C VAL A 13 -11.87 39.91 4.31
N ASP A 14 -12.29 39.65 3.08
CA ASP A 14 -11.52 38.81 2.14
C ASP A 14 -10.44 39.57 1.33
N ASP A 15 -10.39 40.92 1.39
CA ASP A 15 -9.56 41.71 0.47
C ASP A 15 -8.18 42.15 1.01
N LEU A 16 -7.74 41.67 2.19
CA LEU A 16 -6.48 42.13 2.81
C LEU A 16 -5.40 41.07 3.04
N LEU A 17 -5.53 39.85 2.52
CA LEU A 17 -4.45 38.86 2.61
C LEU A 17 -3.66 38.77 1.28
N PRO A 18 -2.35 39.07 1.30
CA PRO A 18 -1.53 39.08 0.10
C PRO A 18 -1.49 37.69 -0.55
N LYS A 19 -1.81 37.63 -1.84
CA LYS A 19 -1.68 36.46 -2.72
C LYS A 19 -0.19 36.12 -2.90
N GLU A 20 0.40 35.48 -1.90
CA GLU A 20 1.62 34.73 -2.14
C GLU A 20 1.31 33.62 -3.14
N LYS A 21 1.92 33.73 -4.32
CA LYS A 21 2.02 32.65 -5.30
C LYS A 21 2.87 31.55 -4.69
N SER A 22 2.26 30.81 -3.75
CA SER A 22 2.76 29.52 -3.31
C SER A 22 2.75 28.64 -4.54
N ARG A 23 3.90 28.56 -5.22
CA ARG A 23 4.28 27.38 -5.98
C ARG A 23 4.22 26.23 -4.98
N ARG A 24 3.01 25.71 -4.75
CA ARG A 24 2.79 24.40 -4.18
C ARG A 24 3.43 23.45 -5.17
N LYS A 25 4.74 23.25 -5.00
CA LYS A 25 5.39 21.98 -5.26
C LYS A 25 4.49 21.00 -4.53
N ARG A 26 3.52 20.42 -5.25
CA ARG A 26 2.70 19.33 -4.74
C ARG A 26 3.74 18.36 -4.23
N ARG A 27 3.88 18.27 -2.91
CA ARG A 27 4.58 17.15 -2.30
C ARG A 27 3.87 15.95 -2.92
N ASP A 28 4.58 15.17 -3.72
CA ASP A 28 4.27 13.76 -3.92
C ASP A 28 4.30 13.14 -2.53
N ALA A 29 3.24 13.40 -1.76
CA ALA A 29 3.06 12.92 -0.42
C ALA A 29 2.72 11.45 -0.57
N ASP A 30 3.71 10.62 -0.23
CA ASP A 30 3.61 9.20 0.08
C ASP A 30 2.50 8.47 -0.66
N LYS A 31 2.69 8.27 -1.95
CA LYS A 31 1.91 7.24 -2.64
C LYS A 31 2.57 5.91 -2.31
N GLY A 32 1.79 5.01 -1.73
CA GLY A 32 2.21 3.65 -1.40
C GLY A 32 2.88 2.95 -2.59
N THR A 33 3.88 2.12 -2.30
CA THR A 33 4.57 1.31 -3.32
C THR A 33 4.33 -0.15 -3.03
N PHE A 34 3.76 -0.86 -4.00
CA PHE A 34 3.45 -2.27 -3.83
C PHE A 34 4.69 -3.14 -3.96
N GLU A 35 4.81 -4.11 -3.05
CA GLU A 35 5.85 -5.13 -3.08
C GLU A 35 5.22 -6.53 -2.99
N PRO A 36 5.84 -7.57 -3.57
CA PRO A 36 5.36 -8.94 -3.43
C PRO A 36 5.70 -9.48 -2.04
N TRP A 37 4.68 -9.99 -1.34
CA TRP A 37 4.82 -10.58 0.00
C TRP A 37 4.05 -11.90 0.10
N ASN A 38 4.61 -12.88 0.81
CA ASN A 38 3.92 -14.14 1.07
C ASN A 38 2.92 -14.00 2.20
N SER A 39 1.81 -14.70 2.06
CA SER A 39 0.81 -14.90 3.12
C SER A 39 0.27 -16.32 3.08
N VAL A 40 -0.22 -16.78 4.22
CA VAL A 40 -1.27 -17.81 4.21
C VAL A 40 -2.54 -17.18 3.62
N CYS A 41 -3.29 -17.94 2.84
CA CYS A 41 -4.56 -17.47 2.32
C CYS A 41 -5.56 -18.57 2.03
N VAL A 42 -6.81 -18.15 2.03
CA VAL A 42 -7.97 -18.93 1.62
C VAL A 42 -8.41 -18.39 0.27
N CYS A 43 -8.47 -19.28 -0.73
CA CYS A 43 -8.90 -18.93 -2.07
C CYS A 43 -10.24 -19.59 -2.37
N GLU A 44 -11.27 -18.78 -2.60
CA GLU A 44 -12.63 -19.20 -2.97
C GLU A 44 -13.02 -18.51 -4.28
N ASP A 45 -13.56 -19.26 -5.24
CA ASP A 45 -14.05 -18.76 -6.53
C ASP A 45 -13.09 -17.86 -7.34
N GLY A 46 -11.77 -18.03 -7.15
CA GLY A 46 -10.75 -17.26 -7.86
C GLY A 46 -10.33 -15.97 -7.15
N GLU A 47 -10.94 -15.66 -6.01
CA GLU A 47 -10.53 -14.58 -5.11
C GLU A 47 -9.76 -15.20 -3.94
N CYS A 48 -8.59 -14.64 -3.62
CA CYS A 48 -7.79 -15.08 -2.47
C CYS A 48 -7.73 -13.98 -1.42
N GLU A 49 -8.02 -14.34 -0.18
CA GLU A 49 -7.91 -13.46 0.98
C GLU A 49 -6.71 -13.86 1.84
N ALA A 50 -5.86 -12.88 2.17
CA ALA A 50 -4.70 -13.09 3.01
C ALA A 50 -5.05 -13.21 4.50
N GLU A 51 -4.38 -14.14 5.19
CA GLU A 51 -4.30 -14.21 6.65
C GLU A 51 -2.92 -13.68 7.10
N PRO A 52 -2.69 -12.36 7.14
CA PRO A 52 -1.35 -11.76 7.22
C PRO A 52 -0.61 -12.05 8.53
N ARG A 53 -1.30 -12.47 9.58
CA ARG A 53 -0.70 -12.78 10.91
C ARG A 53 -0.50 -14.28 11.13
N LYS A 54 -1.01 -15.13 10.25
CA LYS A 54 -0.99 -16.58 10.43
C LYS A 54 0.36 -17.13 9.97
N VAL A 55 1.07 -17.78 10.89
CA VAL A 55 2.29 -18.52 10.57
C VAL A 55 1.90 -19.79 9.81
N PRO A 56 2.47 -20.06 8.63
CA PRO A 56 2.05 -21.18 7.79
C PRO A 56 2.38 -22.54 8.41
N THR A 57 1.45 -23.46 8.26
CA THR A 57 1.59 -24.90 8.53
C THR A 57 1.70 -25.69 7.21
N PRO A 58 2.08 -26.98 7.24
CA PRO A 58 2.22 -27.78 6.01
C PRO A 58 0.91 -27.99 5.21
N GLU A 59 -0.24 -27.80 5.85
CA GLU A 59 -1.57 -27.94 5.26
C GLU A 59 -2.12 -26.62 4.68
N ASP A 60 -1.46 -25.49 4.98
CA ASP A 60 -1.92 -24.18 4.55
C ASP A 60 -1.58 -23.89 3.07
N GLY A 61 -2.51 -23.21 2.40
CA GLY A 61 -2.29 -22.59 1.10
C GLY A 61 -1.47 -21.30 1.24
N LEU A 62 -0.47 -21.13 0.35
CA LEU A 62 0.34 -19.91 0.27
C LEU A 62 0.02 -19.11 -0.99
N CYS A 63 -0.07 -17.79 -0.84
CA CYS A 63 -0.16 -16.83 -1.93
C CYS A 63 0.92 -15.77 -1.83
N ILE A 64 1.06 -15.04 -2.93
CA ILE A 64 1.76 -13.78 -2.96
C ILE A 64 0.70 -12.68 -3.10
N CYS A 65 0.84 -11.65 -2.30
CA CYS A 65 -0.01 -10.47 -2.27
C CYS A 65 0.79 -9.25 -2.67
N ALA A 66 0.10 -8.27 -3.24
CA ALA A 66 0.62 -6.93 -3.37
C ALA A 66 0.47 -6.20 -2.04
N PHE A 67 1.57 -6.04 -1.31
CA PHE A 67 1.55 -5.38 -0.01
C PHE A 67 2.01 -3.94 -0.12
N ASP A 68 1.20 -3.01 0.40
CA ASP A 68 1.58 -1.63 0.59
C ASP A 68 1.90 -1.36 2.06
N LYS A 69 3.19 -1.11 2.35
CA LYS A 69 3.66 -0.86 3.72
C LYS A 69 3.10 0.41 4.36
N LEU A 70 2.62 1.36 3.56
CA LEU A 70 2.08 2.61 4.07
C LEU A 70 0.65 2.43 4.61
N THR A 71 -0.21 1.77 3.82
CA THR A 71 -1.61 1.50 4.19
C THR A 71 -1.81 0.19 4.94
N LEU A 72 -0.78 -0.67 4.95
CA LEU A 72 -0.82 -2.03 5.49
C LEU A 72 -1.81 -2.95 4.75
N ASP A 73 -2.15 -2.61 3.51
CA ASP A 73 -3.07 -3.38 2.67
C ASP A 73 -2.31 -4.45 1.88
N ALA A 74 -2.84 -5.67 1.87
CA ALA A 74 -2.28 -6.82 1.18
C ALA A 74 -3.24 -7.33 0.10
N TRP A 75 -3.43 -6.54 -0.97
CA TRP A 75 -4.36 -6.88 -2.05
C TRP A 75 -3.89 -6.33 -3.41
N PRO A 76 -4.07 -7.06 -4.53
CA PRO A 76 -4.66 -8.40 -4.64
C PRO A 76 -3.69 -9.51 -4.21
N CYS A 77 -4.26 -10.66 -3.86
CA CYS A 77 -3.53 -11.90 -3.56
C CYS A 77 -3.85 -12.97 -4.58
N HIS A 78 -2.85 -13.77 -4.95
CA HIS A 78 -3.02 -14.90 -5.85
C HIS A 78 -2.13 -16.09 -5.43
N PRO A 79 -2.53 -17.34 -5.70
CA PRO A 79 -1.79 -18.53 -5.27
C PRO A 79 -0.33 -18.48 -5.70
N ARG A 80 0.61 -18.85 -4.81
CA ARG A 80 2.04 -18.64 -5.08
C ARG A 80 2.53 -19.35 -6.34
N LEU A 81 1.92 -20.49 -6.67
CA LEU A 81 2.26 -21.32 -7.83
C LEU A 81 2.02 -20.63 -9.19
N ILE A 82 1.15 -19.63 -9.24
CA ILE A 82 0.80 -18.97 -10.51
C ILE A 82 1.68 -17.75 -10.81
N TRP A 83 2.53 -17.32 -9.87
CA TRP A 83 3.41 -16.18 -10.09
C TRP A 83 4.68 -16.56 -10.86
N GLN A 84 5.02 -15.73 -11.84
CA GLN A 84 6.16 -15.96 -12.72
C GLN A 84 7.03 -14.70 -12.82
N ASN A 85 8.34 -14.92 -12.70
CA ASN A 85 9.34 -13.89 -12.96
C ASN A 85 9.40 -13.60 -14.46
N THR A 86 9.25 -12.34 -14.83
CA THR A 86 9.28 -11.92 -16.24
C THR A 86 9.89 -10.52 -16.39
N THR A 87 9.79 -9.95 -17.58
CA THR A 87 10.21 -8.58 -17.87
C THR A 87 9.02 -7.80 -18.40
N CYS A 88 8.82 -6.61 -17.85
CA CYS A 88 7.73 -5.71 -18.20
C CYS A 88 8.28 -4.51 -18.98
N ASP A 89 7.56 -4.04 -20.00
CA ASP A 89 7.99 -2.88 -20.78
C ASP A 89 7.99 -1.60 -19.94
N TYR A 90 7.08 -1.48 -18.98
CA TYR A 90 6.91 -0.28 -18.16
C TYR A 90 6.43 -0.63 -16.75
N CYS A 91 6.86 0.13 -15.74
CA CYS A 91 6.29 0.12 -14.40
C CYS A 91 6.12 1.56 -13.92
N ASP A 92 5.02 1.83 -13.23
CA ASP A 92 4.74 3.16 -12.68
C ASP A 92 5.47 3.41 -11.35
N ASP A 93 5.24 4.60 -10.78
CA ASP A 93 5.84 5.02 -9.52
C ASP A 93 5.39 4.14 -8.34
N HIS A 94 4.19 3.57 -8.39
CA HIS A 94 3.62 2.66 -7.38
C HIS A 94 4.11 1.22 -7.53
N LYS A 95 5.03 0.97 -8.48
CA LYS A 95 5.58 -0.35 -8.81
C LYS A 95 4.60 -1.29 -9.49
N PHE A 96 3.46 -0.80 -9.96
CA PHE A 96 2.59 -1.58 -10.81
C PHE A 96 3.16 -1.63 -12.23
N CYS A 97 3.21 -2.83 -12.81
CA CYS A 97 3.91 -3.06 -14.07
C CYS A 97 2.96 -3.48 -15.19
N HIS A 98 3.33 -3.09 -16.41
CA HIS A 98 2.65 -3.44 -17.64
C HIS A 98 3.62 -4.12 -18.60
N LYS A 99 3.23 -5.29 -19.13
CA LYS A 99 4.05 -5.99 -20.14
C LYS A 99 4.23 -5.19 -21.42
N ARG A 100 3.27 -4.34 -21.77
CA ARG A 100 3.34 -3.43 -22.93
C ARG A 100 3.14 -2.00 -22.46
N SER A 101 4.03 -1.11 -22.89
CA SER A 101 3.92 0.32 -22.62
C SER A 101 2.78 0.95 -23.42
N LYS A 102 1.96 1.78 -22.77
CA LYS A 102 0.92 2.59 -23.44
C LYS A 102 1.48 3.87 -24.08
N SER A 103 2.56 4.41 -23.53
CA SER A 103 3.20 5.66 -23.98
C SER A 103 4.31 5.45 -25.01
N GLY A 104 4.71 4.19 -25.26
CA GLY A 104 5.83 3.84 -26.14
C GLY A 104 7.20 3.88 -25.47
N GLU A 105 7.30 4.43 -24.25
CA GLU A 105 8.52 4.40 -23.45
C GLU A 105 8.74 2.98 -22.87
N ARG A 106 9.91 2.40 -23.13
CA ARG A 106 10.26 1.04 -22.69
C ARG A 106 11.43 1.08 -21.73
N GLN A 107 11.18 0.68 -20.50
CA GLN A 107 12.18 0.62 -19.42
C GLN A 107 12.64 -0.82 -19.13
N LYS A 108 12.04 -1.85 -19.76
CA LYS A 108 12.39 -3.28 -19.61
C LYS A 108 12.75 -3.67 -18.17
N ALA A 109 11.80 -3.47 -17.26
CA ALA A 109 11.99 -3.72 -15.84
C ALA A 109 11.75 -5.19 -15.48
N HIS A 110 12.47 -5.70 -14.48
CA HIS A 110 12.14 -6.99 -13.88
C HIS A 110 10.85 -6.88 -13.06
N CYS A 111 9.96 -7.83 -13.26
CA CYS A 111 8.65 -7.87 -12.63
C CYS A 111 8.22 -9.30 -12.31
N LEU A 112 7.34 -9.42 -11.34
CA LEU A 112 6.64 -10.64 -10.98
C LEU A 112 5.19 -10.49 -11.43
N CYS A 113 4.69 -11.46 -12.19
CA CYS A 113 3.35 -11.43 -12.77
C CYS A 113 2.57 -12.69 -12.43
N GLU A 114 1.27 -12.52 -12.20
CA GLU A 114 0.32 -13.61 -12.10
C GLU A 114 0.16 -14.33 -13.46
N GLN A 115 -0.08 -15.64 -13.44
CA GLN A 115 -0.48 -16.41 -14.63
C GLN A 115 -1.83 -15.89 -15.14
N GLY A 116 -1.89 -15.53 -16.42
CA GLY A 116 -3.02 -14.76 -16.98
C GLY A 116 -2.67 -13.28 -17.20
N GLU A 117 -1.56 -12.82 -16.61
CA GLU A 117 -0.99 -11.48 -16.82
C GLU A 117 -1.91 -10.32 -16.40
N SER A 118 -2.94 -10.59 -15.60
CA SER A 118 -3.87 -9.60 -15.07
C SER A 118 -3.17 -8.59 -14.18
N PHE A 119 -2.22 -9.07 -13.38
CA PHE A 119 -1.50 -8.27 -12.41
C PHE A 119 0.01 -8.54 -12.46
N CYS A 120 0.79 -7.47 -12.47
CA CYS A 120 2.25 -7.50 -12.45
C CYS A 120 2.80 -6.39 -11.56
N MET A 121 3.87 -6.67 -10.86
CA MET A 121 4.54 -5.72 -9.99
C MET A 121 6.05 -5.78 -10.12
N LYS A 122 6.71 -4.65 -9.84
CA LYS A 122 8.15 -4.55 -9.95
C LYS A 122 8.77 -5.45 -8.90
N TYR A 123 9.70 -6.29 -9.33
CA TYR A 123 10.37 -7.22 -8.45
C TYR A 123 11.79 -7.45 -8.92
N ASP A 124 12.75 -7.17 -8.04
CA ASP A 124 14.13 -7.53 -8.27
C ASP A 124 14.27 -9.03 -8.04
N ARG A 125 14.59 -9.79 -9.08
CA ARG A 125 14.68 -11.27 -9.05
C ARG A 125 15.69 -11.80 -8.03
N VAL A 126 16.54 -10.93 -7.48
CA VAL A 126 17.52 -11.26 -6.44
C VAL A 126 16.93 -11.06 -5.02
N ALA A 127 15.96 -10.16 -4.86
CA ALA A 127 15.36 -9.87 -3.57
C ALA A 127 14.51 -11.05 -3.09
N LYS A 128 14.62 -11.42 -1.82
CA LYS A 128 13.71 -12.42 -1.26
C LYS A 128 12.31 -11.83 -1.14
N ILE A 129 11.30 -12.62 -1.50
CA ILE A 129 9.90 -12.27 -1.19
C ILE A 129 9.73 -12.44 0.31
N LEU A 130 9.37 -11.34 0.98
CA LEU A 130 9.19 -11.28 2.44
C LEU A 130 7.85 -11.90 2.83
N ASN A 131 7.64 -12.10 4.12
CA ASN A 131 6.43 -12.76 4.64
C ASN A 131 5.62 -11.82 5.54
N LEU A 132 4.31 -11.76 5.33
CA LEU A 132 3.43 -10.89 6.13
C LEU A 132 3.43 -11.30 7.60
N TRP A 133 3.44 -12.60 7.91
CA TRP A 133 3.42 -13.09 9.29
C TRP A 133 4.67 -12.71 10.09
N GLU A 134 5.81 -12.52 9.42
CA GLU A 134 7.03 -12.01 10.07
C GLU A 134 6.87 -10.52 10.39
N PHE A 135 6.42 -9.71 9.42
CA PHE A 135 6.23 -8.27 9.62
C PHE A 135 5.15 -7.91 10.66
N PHE A 136 4.02 -8.61 10.62
CA PHE A 136 2.96 -8.40 11.62
C PHE A 136 3.24 -9.10 12.95
N GLY A 137 4.11 -10.11 12.97
CA GLY A 137 4.61 -10.75 14.18
C GLY A 137 5.57 -9.86 14.96
N GLU A 138 6.58 -9.30 14.28
CA GLU A 138 7.56 -8.37 14.88
C GLU A 138 6.89 -7.11 15.45
N SER A 139 5.88 -6.57 14.76
CA SER A 139 5.14 -5.38 15.24
C SER A 139 4.25 -5.67 16.46
N ALA A 140 3.77 -6.91 16.63
CA ALA A 140 3.02 -7.30 17.82
C ALA A 140 3.92 -7.39 19.06
N GLU A 141 5.13 -7.90 18.91
CA GLU A 141 6.10 -7.93 20.01
C GLU A 141 6.50 -6.51 20.44
N TYR A 142 6.68 -5.57 19.50
CA TYR A 142 7.02 -4.17 19.82
C TYR A 142 5.87 -3.42 20.51
N SER A 143 4.62 -3.63 20.08
CA SER A 143 3.45 -2.98 20.70
C SER A 143 3.08 -3.57 22.07
N GLY A 144 3.47 -4.81 22.35
CA GLY A 144 3.32 -5.43 23.68
C GLY A 144 4.33 -4.93 24.74
N VAL A 145 5.35 -4.15 24.36
CA VAL A 145 6.36 -3.62 25.30
C VAL A 145 6.00 -2.25 25.85
N ILE A 146 5.01 -1.55 25.29
CA ILE A 146 4.57 -0.26 25.88
C ILE A 146 3.79 -0.58 27.14
N THR A 147 4.49 -0.57 28.25
CA THR A 147 3.91 -0.75 29.59
C THR A 147 2.99 0.43 29.89
N SER A 148 1.97 0.20 30.73
CA SER A 148 1.07 1.27 31.20
C SER A 148 1.82 2.45 31.82
N GLU A 149 3.00 2.20 32.40
CA GLU A 149 3.88 3.21 32.97
C GLU A 149 4.44 4.19 31.92
N GLU A 150 4.69 3.74 30.69
CA GLU A 150 5.15 4.60 29.60
C GLU A 150 4.01 5.45 29.01
N ILE A 151 2.79 4.94 29.00
CA ILE A 151 1.59 5.69 28.55
C ILE A 151 1.29 6.84 29.53
N GLU A 152 1.42 6.58 30.83
CA GLU A 152 1.28 7.60 31.88
C GLU A 152 2.41 8.64 31.81
N ALA A 153 3.64 8.24 31.51
CA ALA A 153 4.76 9.15 31.32
C ALA A 153 4.63 10.05 30.07
N LEU A 154 3.85 9.62 29.07
CA LEU A 154 3.58 10.37 27.85
C LEU A 154 2.36 11.31 27.94
N GLY A 155 1.63 11.31 29.07
CA GLY A 155 0.57 12.29 29.34
C GLY A 155 -0.72 12.12 28.54
N PHE A 156 -1.02 10.89 28.10
CA PHE A 156 -2.27 10.53 27.41
C PHE A 156 -3.35 9.98 28.38
N GLY A 157 -3.20 10.23 29.68
CA GLY A 157 -4.16 9.85 30.73
C GLY A 157 -5.24 10.88 30.97
#